data_AF-A0A7W2PW84-F1
#
_entry.id   AF-A0A7W2PW84-F1
#
_cell.length_a   1.000
_cell.length_b   1.000
_cell.length_c   1.000
_cell.angle_alpha   90.00
_cell.angle_beta   90.00
_cell.angle_gamma   90.00
#
_symmetry.space_group_name_H-M   'P 1'
#
loop_
_entity.id
_entity.type
_entity.pdbx_description
1 polymer ?
#
loop_
_entity_poly.entity_id
_entity_poly.type
_entity_poly.pdbx_seq_one_letter_code
_entity_poly.pdbx_strand_id
1 'polypeptide(L)'
;MNLSTIEALAIAWARIAEEAELPAGYEGTATPEAHRACEVIQERIREHVVATNDMRLFGLLHLLGQASLRMEQALWPEEYAR
;
A
#
# COMPACT_ATOMS: atom_id res chain seq x y z
N MET A 1 -22.11 -6.56 -17.99
CA MET A 1 -22.33 -6.77 -16.54
C MET A 1 -21.81 -5.54 -15.82
N ASN A 2 -22.61 -4.88 -15.01
CA ASN A 2 -22.11 -3.85 -14.08
C ASN A 2 -21.51 -4.58 -12.89
N LEU A 3 -20.20 -4.42 -12.67
CA LEU A 3 -19.55 -4.90 -11.45
C LEU A 3 -20.09 -4.11 -10.26
N SER A 4 -20.26 -4.76 -9.12
CA SER A 4 -20.50 -4.05 -7.89
C SER A 4 -19.30 -3.16 -7.54
N THR A 5 -19.52 -2.09 -6.76
CA THR A 5 -18.45 -1.19 -6.32
C THR A 5 -17.33 -1.93 -5.58
N ILE A 6 -17.66 -2.99 -4.83
CA ILE A 6 -16.70 -3.83 -4.11
C ILE A 6 -15.86 -4.69 -5.06
N GLU A 7 -16.47 -5.30 -6.07
CA GLU A 7 -15.72 -6.10 -7.05
C GLU A 7 -14.79 -5.21 -7.88
N ALA A 8 -15.25 -4.03 -8.28
CA ALA A 8 -14.41 -3.06 -8.98
C ALA A 8 -13.21 -2.62 -8.13
N LEU A 9 -13.43 -2.38 -6.82
CA LEU A 9 -12.35 -2.04 -5.89
C LEU A 9 -11.38 -3.22 -5.69
N ALA A 10 -11.88 -4.45 -5.56
CA ALA A 10 -11.05 -5.64 -5.41
C ALA A 10 -10.17 -5.88 -6.64
N ILE A 11 -10.72 -5.69 -7.85
CA ILE A 11 -9.97 -5.80 -9.11
C ILE A 11 -8.91 -4.70 -9.20
N ALA A 12 -9.27 -3.46 -8.87
CA ALA A 12 -8.32 -2.33 -8.87
C ALA A 12 -7.19 -2.56 -7.87
N TRP A 13 -7.51 -3.06 -6.68
CA TRP A 13 -6.53 -3.44 -5.67
C TRP A 13 -5.60 -4.56 -6.15
N ALA A 14 -6.15 -5.66 -6.66
CA ALA A 14 -5.36 -6.79 -7.13
C ALA A 14 -4.35 -6.37 -8.20
N ARG A 15 -4.78 -5.52 -9.14
CA ARG A 15 -3.91 -4.98 -10.18
C ARG A 15 -2.79 -4.10 -9.62
N ILE A 16 -3.11 -3.18 -8.70
CA ILE A 16 -2.09 -2.32 -8.09
C ILE A 16 -1.11 -3.13 -7.25
N ALA A 17 -1.58 -4.14 -6.51
CA ALA A 17 -0.74 -5.03 -5.72
C ALA A 17 0.20 -5.86 -6.62
N GLU A 18 -0.31 -6.42 -7.71
CA GLU A 18 0.49 -7.14 -8.71
C GLU A 18 1.55 -6.25 -9.35
N GLU A 19 1.15 -5.06 -9.83
CA GLU A 19 2.07 -4.11 -10.47
C GLU A 19 3.12 -3.54 -9.49
N ALA A 20 2.84 -3.52 -8.19
CA ALA A 20 3.78 -3.14 -7.15
C ALA A 20 4.60 -4.33 -6.62
N GLU A 21 4.40 -5.54 -7.16
CA GLU A 21 5.04 -6.78 -6.73
C GLU A 21 4.82 -7.09 -5.23
N LEU A 22 3.65 -6.69 -4.69
CA LEU A 22 3.29 -7.00 -3.31
C LEU A 22 3.16 -8.53 -3.15
N PRO A 23 3.85 -9.15 -2.17
CA PRO A 23 3.85 -10.60 -2.02
C PRO A 23 2.43 -11.19 -1.93
N ALA A 24 2.15 -12.19 -2.76
CA ALA A 24 0.87 -12.89 -2.71
C ALA A 24 0.73 -13.63 -1.36
N GLY A 25 -0.44 -13.50 -0.72
CA GLY A 25 -0.66 -14.09 0.60
C GLY A 25 0.13 -13.42 1.72
N TYR A 26 0.51 -12.14 1.57
CA TYR A 26 1.21 -11.38 2.58
C TYR A 26 0.47 -11.39 3.94
N GLU A 27 1.07 -12.00 4.95
CA GLU A 27 0.50 -12.12 6.30
C GLU A 27 0.91 -10.99 7.25
N GLY A 28 1.67 -9.99 6.77
CA GLY A 28 2.16 -8.89 7.60
C GLY A 28 3.63 -9.01 8.04
N THR A 29 4.38 -9.98 7.53
CA THR A 29 5.81 -10.13 7.82
C THR A 29 6.64 -9.02 7.17
N ALA A 30 7.29 -8.18 7.98
CA ALA A 30 8.17 -7.15 7.45
C ALA A 30 9.29 -7.78 6.59
N THR A 31 9.29 -7.44 5.30
CA THR A 31 10.31 -7.83 4.32
C THR A 31 10.65 -6.61 3.48
N PRO A 32 11.91 -6.44 3.02
CA PRO A 32 12.27 -5.31 2.15
C PRO A 32 11.41 -5.23 0.88
N GLU A 33 11.00 -6.38 0.35
CA GLU A 33 10.13 -6.48 -0.82
C GLU A 33 8.72 -5.95 -0.51
N ALA A 34 8.12 -6.37 0.61
CA ALA A 34 6.80 -5.87 1.02
C ALA A 34 6.84 -4.37 1.35
N HIS A 35 7.91 -3.89 1.98
CA HIS A 35 8.11 -2.46 2.26
C HIS A 35 8.15 -1.65 0.96
N ARG A 36 9.01 -2.05 0.01
CA ARG A 36 9.10 -1.39 -1.31
C ARG A 36 7.78 -1.41 -2.07
N ALA A 37 7.08 -2.54 -2.06
CA ALA A 37 5.76 -2.64 -2.68
C ALA A 37 4.76 -1.67 -2.02
N CYS A 38 4.76 -1.56 -0.69
CA CYS A 38 3.95 -0.59 0.03
C CYS A 38 4.30 0.86 -0.34
N GLU A 39 5.58 1.21 -0.54
CA GLU A 39 5.98 2.55 -1.00
C GLU A 39 5.44 2.86 -2.40
N VAL A 40 5.56 1.92 -3.35
CA VAL A 40 5.03 2.08 -4.72
C VAL A 40 3.51 2.29 -4.70
N ILE A 41 2.78 1.51 -3.90
CA ILE A 41 1.32 1.65 -3.78
C ILE A 41 0.94 3.01 -3.16
N GLN A 42 1.66 3.43 -2.11
CA GLN A 42 1.42 4.73 -1.48
C GLN A 42 1.60 5.88 -2.46
N GLU A 43 2.65 5.84 -3.29
CA GLU A 43 2.90 6.90 -4.26
C GLU A 43 1.83 6.96 -5.34
N ARG A 44 1.41 5.80 -5.88
CA ARG A 44 0.30 5.73 -6.84
C ARG A 44 -1.01 6.28 -6.27
N ILE A 45 -1.30 5.97 -5.01
CA ILE A 45 -2.48 6.51 -4.33
C ILE A 45 -2.35 8.03 -4.17
N ARG A 46 -1.17 8.54 -3.81
CA ARG A 46 -0.90 9.98 -3.70
C ARG A 46 -1.11 10.69 -5.04
N GLU A 47 -0.55 10.16 -6.13
CA GLU A 47 -0.74 10.68 -7.49
C GLU A 47 -2.22 10.72 -7.87
N HIS A 48 -2.96 9.65 -7.58
CA HIS A 48 -4.40 9.60 -7.86
C HIS A 48 -5.19 10.64 -7.05
N VAL A 49 -4.88 10.78 -5.76
CA VAL A 49 -5.49 11.80 -4.89
C VAL A 49 -5.22 13.20 -5.44
N VAL A 50 -3.99 13.50 -5.85
CA VAL A 50 -3.65 14.80 -6.45
C VAL A 50 -4.41 15.03 -7.75
N ALA A 51 -4.54 14.00 -8.60
CA ALA A 51 -5.20 14.11 -9.90
C ALA A 51 -6.73 14.24 -9.81
N THR A 52 -7.35 13.62 -8.80
CA THR A 52 -8.82 13.47 -8.72
C THR A 52 -9.46 14.21 -7.54
N ASN A 53 -8.65 14.67 -6.58
CA ASN A 53 -9.08 15.17 -5.28
C ASN A 53 -9.95 14.15 -4.50
N ASP A 54 -9.79 12.84 -4.76
CA ASP A 54 -10.54 11.79 -4.06
C ASP A 54 -9.97 11.55 -2.66
N MET A 55 -10.45 12.35 -1.70
CA MET A 55 -10.00 12.31 -0.31
C MET A 55 -10.29 10.97 0.39
N ARG A 56 -11.15 10.11 -0.16
CA ARG A 56 -11.51 8.82 0.49
C ARG A 56 -10.32 7.87 0.55
N LEU A 57 -9.37 8.02 -0.36
CA LEU A 57 -8.16 7.19 -0.38
C LEU A 57 -7.12 7.60 0.67
N PHE A 58 -7.27 8.73 1.35
CA PHE A 58 -6.36 9.11 2.45
C PHE A 58 -6.36 8.11 3.60
N GLY A 59 -7.51 7.49 3.89
CA GLY A 59 -7.59 6.45 4.92
C GLY A 59 -6.72 5.24 4.56
N LEU A 60 -6.76 4.81 3.30
CA LEU A 60 -5.92 3.72 2.80
C LEU A 60 -4.44 4.11 2.79
N LEU A 61 -4.12 5.32 2.33
CA LEU A 61 -2.76 5.86 2.33
C LEU A 61 -2.17 5.90 3.75
N HIS A 62 -2.96 6.32 4.74
CA HIS A 62 -2.54 6.36 6.14
C HIS A 62 -2.24 4.96 6.69
N LEU A 63 -3.10 3.98 6.42
CA LEU A 63 -2.89 2.60 6.85
C LEU A 63 -1.65 1.97 6.24
N LEU A 64 -1.41 2.19 4.93
CA LEU A 64 -0.21 1.73 4.25
C LEU A 64 1.05 2.40 4.80
N GLY A 65 1.02 3.71 5.06
CA GLY A 65 2.14 4.41 5.70
C GLY A 65 2.46 3.88 7.09
N GLN A 66 1.45 3.55 7.90
CA GLN A 66 1.65 2.92 9.21
C GLN A 66 2.22 1.50 9.09
N ALA A 67 1.80 0.73 8.08
CA ALA A 67 2.39 -0.59 7.82
C ALA A 67 3.86 -0.46 7.40
N SER A 68 4.15 0.44 6.46
CA SER A 68 5.51 0.75 5.98
C SER A 68 6.44 1.14 7.12
N LEU A 69 6.01 2.06 7.98
CA LEU A 69 6.80 2.48 9.14
C LEU A 69 7.09 1.34 10.11
N ARG A 70 6.10 0.46 10.37
CA ARG A 70 6.33 -0.72 11.21
C ARG A 70 7.32 -1.69 10.57
N MET A 71 7.29 -1.84 9.24
CA MET A 71 8.27 -2.65 8.53
C MET A 71 9.67 -2.04 8.65
N GLU A 72 9.80 -0.72 8.48
CA GLU A 72 11.09 -0.03 8.64
C GLU A 72 11.69 -0.23 10.03
N GLN A 73 10.87 -0.08 11.08
CA GLN A 73 11.30 -0.32 12.46
C GLN A 73 11.74 -1.77 12.72
N ALA A 74 11.18 -2.74 11.99
CA ALA A 74 11.53 -4.15 12.12
C ALA A 74 12.75 -4.54 11.27
N LEU A 75 12.91 -3.92 10.09
CA LEU A 75 13.95 -4.22 9.11
C LEU A 75 15.26 -3.48 9.42
N TRP A 76 15.14 -2.23 9.88
CA TRP A 76 16.26 -1.31 10.13
C TRP A 76 16.15 -0.69 11.53
N PRO A 77 16.16 -1.50 12.60
CA PRO A 77 15.94 -1.00 13.96
C PRO A 77 17.01 0.02 14.38
N GLU A 78 18.25 -0.09 13.91
CA GLU A 78 19.34 0.85 14.18
C GLU A 78 19.10 2.26 13.64
N GLU A 79 18.39 2.42 12.53
CA GLU A 79 18.05 3.74 11.97
C GLU A 79 16.94 4.42 12.77
N TYR A 80 16.19 3.62 13.55
CA TYR A 80 15.03 4.04 14.33
C TYR A 80 15.23 3.98 15.86
N ALA A 81 16.35 3.42 16.32
CA ALA A 81 16.74 3.38 17.72
C ALA A 81 17.37 4.72 18.10
N ARG A 82 16.60 5.55 18.81
CA ARG A 82 17.03 6.86 19.30
C ARG A 82 17.83 6.76 20.58
#